data_AF-A0A6P1AAP4-F1
#
_entry.id   AF-A0A6P1AAP4-F1
#
_cell.length_a   1.000
_cell.length_b   1.000
_cell.length_c   1.000
_cell.angle_alpha   90.00
_cell.angle_beta   90.00
_cell.angle_gamma   90.00
#
_symmetry.space_group_name_H-M   'P 1'
#
loop_
_entity.id
_entity.type
_entity.pdbx_description
1 polymer ?
#
loop_
_entity_poly.entity_id
_entity_poly.type
_entity_poly.pdbx_seq_one_letter_code
_entity_poly.pdbx_strand_id
1 'polypeptide(L)'
;MTIPDNYKADHLFLLIGENPLPNYVAARLLLKPEGTVYLVHTTATAGKDKPADLLKKELKKHNITTKPISLGDAESDGDKIRAKIKEEIKPKGKPPLQGKVGLNYTGGTKAMSVHAYQALQELDLTEPVFSYLDSRKLAIHIDGKDQPIPVALELSPPPTLETILGLHNLSWKKEPIRQSQLPEISEEFSKLHLDHHQAKAWRKWCDTVFKNLKNPESYWKKDTQFPKPPNLKLSVTAQNKVPDEIQKILRDQGWASTSELSLSIAKDQAKFSTFGDACQWLDGGWLEDYVLSKVEKLAPKYSIRDSIMSLHIKDPRNQNRQTDQFEFDVAFLRGYQLFGISCTTSSNHKMCKQKLFEAQLRAKQLGGNEARVALVCCYESPSEWLKKELNFVVDDRKIEVFGRQDLEPSEFTKKLDQWIYRNAGK
;
A
#
# COMPACT_ATOMS: atom_id res chain seq x y z
N MET A 1 -16.13 -15.21 -8.67
CA MET A 1 -16.37 -16.67 -8.65
C MET A 1 -15.80 -17.17 -7.34
N THR A 2 -16.67 -17.55 -6.41
CA THR A 2 -16.26 -17.95 -5.05
C THR A 2 -15.54 -19.29 -5.07
N ILE A 3 -14.61 -19.52 -4.14
CA ILE A 3 -13.97 -20.83 -3.97
C ILE A 3 -15.06 -21.90 -3.72
N PRO A 4 -15.13 -22.97 -4.54
CA PRO A 4 -16.05 -24.08 -4.34
C PRO A 4 -15.92 -24.73 -2.95
N ASP A 5 -17.05 -25.09 -2.33
CA ASP A 5 -17.07 -25.60 -0.95
C ASP A 5 -16.30 -26.90 -0.73
N ASN A 6 -16.12 -27.71 -1.79
CA ASN A 6 -15.32 -28.93 -1.74
C ASN A 6 -13.82 -28.66 -1.52
N TYR A 7 -13.34 -27.45 -1.80
CA TYR A 7 -11.97 -27.00 -1.53
C TYR A 7 -11.82 -26.26 -0.20
N LYS A 8 -12.91 -26.06 0.54
CA LYS A 8 -12.85 -25.48 1.88
C LYS A 8 -12.63 -26.55 2.94
N ALA A 9 -11.94 -26.20 4.01
CA ALA A 9 -11.59 -27.09 5.10
C ALA A 9 -12.34 -26.73 6.39
N ASP A 10 -12.65 -27.76 7.18
CA ASP A 10 -13.13 -27.62 8.56
C ASP A 10 -11.96 -27.25 9.48
N HIS A 11 -10.76 -27.78 9.17
CA HIS A 11 -9.50 -27.50 9.87
C HIS A 11 -8.45 -27.00 8.87
N LEU A 12 -8.15 -25.70 8.87
CA LEU A 12 -7.22 -25.09 7.93
C LEU A 12 -5.89 -24.76 8.60
N PHE A 13 -4.83 -25.47 8.23
CA PHE A 13 -3.47 -25.22 8.68
C PHE A 13 -2.82 -24.14 7.81
N LEU A 14 -2.32 -23.09 8.46
CA LEU A 14 -1.61 -21.98 7.83
C LEU A 14 -0.20 -21.89 8.41
N LEU A 15 0.80 -21.88 7.54
CA LEU A 15 2.19 -21.72 7.93
C LEU A 15 2.52 -20.23 8.06
N ILE A 16 2.92 -19.79 9.25
CA ILE A 16 3.13 -18.37 9.52
C ILE A 16 4.56 -17.98 9.11
N GLY A 17 4.65 -17.04 8.15
CA GLY A 17 5.90 -16.39 7.75
C GLY A 17 5.95 -14.92 8.18
N GLU A 18 6.83 -14.15 7.55
CA GLU A 18 7.01 -12.72 7.85
C GLU A 18 5.82 -11.84 7.44
N ASN A 19 5.15 -12.17 6.32
CA ASN A 19 3.98 -11.44 5.85
C ASN A 19 2.69 -12.24 6.12
N PRO A 20 1.77 -11.75 6.97
CA PRO A 20 0.54 -12.46 7.30
C PRO A 20 -0.61 -12.26 6.29
N LEU A 21 -0.49 -11.35 5.31
CA LEU A 21 -1.55 -11.07 4.34
C LEU A 21 -1.98 -12.31 3.53
N PRO A 22 -1.08 -13.13 2.97
CA PRO A 22 -1.50 -14.34 2.25
C PRO A 22 -2.29 -15.31 3.11
N ASN A 23 -1.92 -15.45 4.38
CA ASN A 23 -2.64 -16.29 5.35
C ASN A 23 -4.00 -15.68 5.72
N TYR A 24 -4.11 -14.36 5.84
CA TYR A 24 -5.38 -13.67 6.02
C TYR A 24 -6.34 -13.96 4.85
N VAL A 25 -5.84 -13.87 3.61
CA VAL A 25 -6.60 -14.17 2.40
C VAL A 25 -7.03 -15.64 2.38
N ALA A 26 -6.08 -16.57 2.61
CA ALA A 26 -6.35 -18.01 2.63
C ALA A 26 -7.40 -18.39 3.68
N ALA A 27 -7.27 -17.88 4.91
CA ALA A 27 -8.22 -18.14 6.00
C ALA A 27 -9.65 -17.75 5.62
N ARG A 28 -9.83 -16.59 5.02
CA ARG A 28 -11.16 -16.05 4.68
C ARG A 28 -11.80 -16.72 3.46
N LEU A 29 -11.01 -17.39 2.62
CA LEU A 29 -11.50 -18.02 1.38
C LEU A 29 -11.63 -19.54 1.49
N LEU A 30 -10.75 -20.19 2.26
CA LEU A 30 -10.62 -21.65 2.33
C LEU A 30 -11.21 -22.26 3.60
N LEU A 31 -11.64 -21.46 4.58
CA LEU A 31 -12.28 -21.98 5.78
C LEU A 31 -13.79 -22.16 5.55
N LYS A 32 -14.34 -23.28 6.00
CA LYS A 32 -15.79 -23.46 6.10
C LYS A 32 -16.39 -22.65 7.27
N PRO A 33 -17.70 -22.37 7.26
CA PRO A 33 -18.39 -21.84 8.44
C PRO A 33 -18.10 -22.71 9.68
N GLU A 34 -17.90 -22.08 10.83
CA GLU A 34 -17.54 -22.74 12.11
C GLU A 34 -16.21 -23.53 12.11
N GLY A 35 -15.43 -23.45 11.03
CA GLY A 35 -14.11 -24.09 10.94
C GLY A 35 -13.08 -23.44 11.88
N THR A 36 -11.96 -24.14 12.08
CA THR A 36 -10.82 -23.64 12.86
C THR A 36 -9.59 -23.46 12.00
N VAL A 37 -8.94 -22.29 12.12
CA VAL A 37 -7.65 -22.00 11.52
C VAL A 37 -6.54 -22.36 12.50
N TYR A 38 -5.62 -23.24 12.09
CA TYR A 38 -4.46 -23.63 12.87
C TYR A 38 -3.23 -22.84 12.41
N LEU A 39 -2.73 -21.95 13.27
CA LEU A 39 -1.62 -21.06 12.97
C LEU A 39 -0.30 -21.75 13.37
N VAL A 40 0.39 -22.36 12.41
CA VAL A 40 1.68 -23.03 12.65
C VAL A 40 2.80 -21.99 12.63
N HIS A 41 3.37 -21.69 13.79
CA HIS A 41 4.28 -20.57 13.98
C HIS A 41 5.54 -20.99 14.73
N THR A 42 6.51 -20.08 14.75
CA THR A 42 7.82 -20.22 15.41
C THR A 42 7.92 -19.19 16.53
N THR A 43 8.98 -19.23 17.33
CA THR A 43 9.30 -18.15 18.29
C THR A 43 9.50 -16.81 17.58
N ALA A 44 10.03 -16.82 16.36
CA ALA A 44 10.26 -15.62 15.55
C ALA A 44 8.94 -14.96 15.12
N THR A 45 7.90 -15.74 14.84
CA THR A 45 6.63 -15.27 14.26
C THR A 45 5.47 -15.14 15.24
N ALA A 46 5.64 -15.50 16.52
CA ALA A 46 4.63 -15.35 17.58
C ALA A 46 5.04 -14.40 18.72
N GLY A 47 4.03 -13.69 19.24
CA GLY A 47 4.14 -12.60 20.20
C GLY A 47 3.18 -11.46 19.81
N LYS A 48 2.77 -10.63 20.79
CA LYS A 48 1.75 -9.57 20.64
C LYS A 48 1.87 -8.73 19.35
N ASP A 49 3.09 -8.43 18.95
CA ASP A 49 3.44 -7.52 17.85
C ASP A 49 3.97 -8.27 16.61
N LYS A 50 3.74 -9.59 16.52
CA LYS A 50 4.29 -10.48 15.49
C LYS A 50 3.20 -11.12 14.62
N PRO A 51 3.55 -11.61 13.41
CA PRO A 51 2.58 -12.00 12.40
C PRO A 51 1.48 -12.96 12.85
N ALA A 52 1.77 -13.95 13.71
CA ALA A 52 0.76 -14.91 14.16
C ALA A 52 -0.37 -14.26 14.99
N ASP A 53 -0.02 -13.40 15.96
CA ASP A 53 -0.99 -12.75 16.83
C ASP A 53 -1.70 -11.59 16.14
N LEU A 54 -1.02 -10.87 15.26
CA LEU A 54 -1.62 -9.84 14.42
C LEU A 54 -2.66 -10.44 13.47
N LEU A 55 -2.31 -11.55 12.80
CA LEU A 55 -3.25 -12.31 11.97
C LEU A 55 -4.45 -12.79 12.77
N LYS A 56 -4.23 -13.38 13.95
CA LYS A 56 -5.30 -13.79 14.86
C LYS A 56 -6.24 -12.63 15.22
N LYS A 57 -5.68 -11.47 15.54
CA LYS A 57 -6.45 -10.26 15.87
C LYS A 57 -7.35 -9.82 14.71
N GLU A 58 -6.82 -9.80 13.49
CA GLU A 58 -7.59 -9.40 12.30
C GLU A 58 -8.62 -10.45 11.88
N LEU A 59 -8.31 -11.75 11.97
CA LEU A 59 -9.26 -12.83 11.69
C LEU A 59 -10.42 -12.85 12.70
N LYS A 60 -10.17 -12.51 13.96
CA LYS A 60 -11.22 -12.41 14.98
C LYS A 60 -12.30 -11.39 14.63
N LYS A 61 -11.96 -10.32 13.90
CA LYS A 61 -12.95 -9.34 13.40
C LYS A 61 -13.96 -9.94 12.42
N HIS A 62 -13.65 -11.10 11.85
CA HIS A 62 -14.52 -11.87 10.95
C HIS A 62 -15.09 -13.12 11.61
N ASN A 63 -15.09 -13.21 12.94
CA ASN A 63 -15.56 -14.37 13.70
C ASN A 63 -14.85 -15.69 13.34
N ILE A 64 -13.61 -15.61 12.85
CA ILE A 64 -12.82 -16.80 12.52
C ILE A 64 -12.09 -17.29 13.78
N THR A 65 -12.34 -18.55 14.14
CA THR A 65 -11.67 -19.23 15.25
C THR A 65 -10.26 -19.63 14.85
N THR A 66 -9.29 -19.33 15.71
CA THR A 66 -7.88 -19.64 15.48
C THR A 66 -7.27 -20.43 16.64
N LYS A 67 -6.43 -21.42 16.36
CA LYS A 67 -5.64 -22.17 17.35
C LYS A 67 -4.14 -22.08 17.00
N PRO A 68 -3.27 -21.60 17.90
CA PRO A 68 -1.83 -21.57 17.64
C PRO A 68 -1.20 -22.97 17.77
N ILE A 69 -0.22 -23.26 16.92
CA ILE A 69 0.67 -24.42 17.00
C ILE A 69 2.11 -23.91 17.00
N SER A 70 2.79 -24.00 18.14
CA SER A 70 4.18 -23.58 18.27
C SER A 70 5.14 -24.70 17.83
N LEU A 71 6.06 -24.34 16.93
CA LEU A 71 7.23 -25.14 16.58
C LEU A 71 8.47 -24.77 17.42
N GLY A 72 8.39 -23.76 18.30
CA GLY A 72 9.59 -23.22 18.94
C GLY A 72 10.57 -22.66 17.90
N ASP A 73 11.84 -23.06 18.00
CA ASP A 73 12.91 -22.73 17.04
C ASP A 73 13.10 -23.81 15.95
N ALA A 74 12.17 -24.77 15.86
CA ALA A 74 12.28 -25.96 15.00
C ALA A 74 11.83 -25.72 13.54
N GLU A 75 11.96 -24.50 13.02
CA GLU A 75 11.43 -24.11 11.70
C GLU A 75 12.14 -24.74 10.50
N SER A 76 13.27 -25.40 10.76
CA SER A 76 14.06 -26.19 9.79
C SER A 76 14.21 -27.66 10.18
N ASP A 77 13.61 -28.09 11.31
CA ASP A 77 13.67 -29.47 11.78
C ASP A 77 12.43 -30.23 11.32
N GLY A 78 12.58 -30.95 10.21
CA GLY A 78 11.47 -31.65 9.58
C GLY A 78 10.78 -32.67 10.48
N ASP A 79 11.53 -33.37 11.34
CA ASP A 79 10.97 -34.40 12.20
C ASP A 79 10.06 -33.78 13.26
N LYS A 80 10.50 -32.68 13.88
CA LYS A 80 9.69 -31.93 14.83
C LYS A 80 8.46 -31.29 14.19
N ILE A 81 8.61 -30.71 12.99
CA ILE A 81 7.48 -30.14 12.24
C ILE A 81 6.43 -31.22 11.96
N ARG A 82 6.84 -32.38 11.43
CA ARG A 82 5.94 -33.50 11.14
C ARG A 82 5.27 -34.01 12.41
N ALA A 83 6.04 -34.26 13.46
CA ALA A 83 5.53 -34.76 14.72
C ALA A 83 4.47 -33.82 15.31
N LYS A 84 4.72 -32.50 15.30
CA LYS A 84 3.81 -31.51 15.89
C LYS A 84 2.48 -31.42 15.13
N ILE A 85 2.54 -31.40 13.80
CA ILE A 85 1.32 -31.35 12.97
C ILE A 85 0.51 -32.65 13.13
N LYS A 86 1.16 -33.81 13.11
CA LYS A 86 0.49 -35.10 13.33
C LYS A 86 -0.13 -35.21 14.72
N GLU A 87 0.56 -34.73 15.76
CA GLU A 87 0.05 -34.70 17.14
C GLU A 87 -1.22 -33.86 17.25
N GLU A 88 -1.31 -32.73 16.55
CA GLU A 88 -2.49 -31.87 16.56
C GLU A 88 -3.69 -32.49 15.81
N ILE A 89 -3.44 -33.24 14.73
CA ILE A 89 -4.49 -33.88 13.93
C ILE A 89 -4.97 -35.20 14.57
N LYS A 90 -4.03 -36.03 15.05
CA LYS A 90 -4.29 -37.33 15.72
C LYS A 90 -3.63 -37.37 17.10
N PRO A 91 -4.14 -36.60 18.08
CA PRO A 91 -3.58 -36.55 19.43
C PRO A 91 -3.66 -37.90 20.15
N LYS A 92 -2.60 -38.25 20.88
CA LYS A 92 -2.58 -39.49 21.68
C LYS A 92 -3.69 -39.47 22.74
N GLY A 93 -4.46 -40.56 22.80
CA GLY A 93 -5.53 -40.74 23.79
C GLY A 93 -6.77 -39.88 23.56
N LYS A 94 -6.92 -39.27 22.37
CA LYS A 94 -8.10 -38.49 21.97
C LYS A 94 -8.52 -38.85 20.55
N PRO A 95 -9.80 -38.67 20.17
CA PRO A 95 -10.22 -38.84 18.79
C PRO A 95 -9.47 -37.89 17.84
N PRO A 96 -9.15 -38.33 16.60
CA PRO A 96 -8.66 -37.46 15.55
C PRO A 96 -9.62 -36.29 15.26
N LEU A 97 -9.07 -35.23 14.68
CA LEU A 97 -9.89 -34.15 14.10
C LEU A 97 -10.88 -34.74 13.10
N GLN A 98 -12.15 -34.37 13.25
CA GLN A 98 -13.24 -34.79 12.37
C GLN A 98 -13.45 -33.74 11.28
N GLY A 99 -13.76 -34.18 10.07
CA GLY A 99 -13.98 -33.30 8.91
C GLY A 99 -12.74 -33.12 8.03
N LYS A 100 -12.86 -32.22 7.07
CA LYS A 100 -11.85 -32.00 6.03
C LYS A 100 -10.70 -31.15 6.55
N VAL A 101 -9.48 -31.65 6.38
CA VAL A 101 -8.24 -30.94 6.75
C VAL A 101 -7.65 -30.28 5.51
N GLY A 102 -7.30 -29.01 5.63
CA GLY A 102 -6.63 -28.24 4.59
C GLY A 102 -5.28 -27.72 5.05
N LEU A 103 -4.33 -27.61 4.13
CA LEU A 103 -3.05 -26.92 4.32
C LEU A 103 -2.90 -25.84 3.25
N ASN A 104 -2.69 -24.60 3.68
CA ASN A 104 -2.17 -23.55 2.82
C ASN A 104 -0.69 -23.31 3.13
N TYR A 105 0.17 -23.62 2.17
CA TYR A 105 1.63 -23.58 2.32
C TYR A 105 2.26 -22.37 1.60
N THR A 106 1.54 -21.24 1.55
CA THR A 106 2.09 -19.99 1.00
C THR A 106 3.12 -19.36 1.94
N GLY A 107 2.86 -19.41 3.24
CA GLY A 107 3.71 -18.82 4.27
C GLY A 107 4.68 -19.80 4.91
N GLY A 108 5.37 -19.35 5.97
CA GLY A 108 6.41 -20.11 6.65
C GLY A 108 7.68 -20.29 5.82
N THR A 109 8.62 -21.06 6.36
CA THR A 109 9.84 -21.42 5.62
C THR A 109 9.55 -22.51 4.59
N LYS A 110 10.47 -22.72 3.64
CA LYS A 110 10.38 -23.84 2.70
C LYS A 110 10.38 -25.20 3.42
N ALA A 111 11.14 -25.33 4.50
CA ALA A 111 11.18 -26.55 5.31
C ALA A 111 9.83 -26.80 6.00
N MET A 112 9.21 -25.76 6.57
CA MET A 112 7.84 -25.85 7.10
C MET A 112 6.86 -26.33 6.03
N SER A 113 6.93 -25.76 4.82
CA SER A 113 6.05 -26.13 3.71
C SER A 113 6.17 -27.60 3.33
N VAL A 114 7.40 -28.07 3.08
CA VAL A 114 7.67 -29.46 2.68
C VAL A 114 7.23 -30.44 3.76
N HIS A 115 7.61 -30.20 5.01
CA HIS A 115 7.37 -31.15 6.08
C HIS A 115 5.93 -31.11 6.58
N ALA A 116 5.24 -29.97 6.54
CA ALA A 116 3.80 -29.92 6.80
C ALA A 116 3.00 -30.69 5.75
N TYR A 117 3.35 -30.53 4.47
CA TYR A 117 2.73 -31.27 3.37
C TYR A 117 2.91 -32.78 3.55
N GLN A 118 4.14 -33.24 3.81
CA GLN A 118 4.45 -34.64 4.11
C GLN A 118 3.67 -35.17 5.33
N ALA A 119 3.57 -34.37 6.40
CA ALA A 119 2.86 -34.78 7.61
C ALA A 119 1.40 -35.15 7.36
N LEU A 120 0.71 -34.36 6.53
CA LEU A 120 -0.68 -34.62 6.16
C LEU A 120 -0.80 -35.80 5.18
N GLN A 121 0.12 -35.96 4.23
CA GLN A 121 0.12 -37.10 3.31
C GLN A 121 0.33 -38.44 4.02
N GLU A 122 1.12 -38.46 5.10
CA GLU A 122 1.39 -39.66 5.89
C GLU A 122 0.22 -40.05 6.82
N LEU A 123 -0.84 -39.24 6.88
CA LEU A 123 -2.03 -39.50 7.67
C LEU A 123 -3.17 -40.00 6.77
N ASP A 124 -3.90 -41.00 7.25
CA ASP A 124 -5.19 -41.36 6.66
C ASP A 124 -6.22 -40.25 6.95
N LEU A 125 -6.40 -39.35 5.97
CA LEU A 125 -7.28 -38.18 6.00
C LEU A 125 -8.29 -38.28 4.86
N THR A 126 -9.55 -37.92 5.14
CA THR A 126 -10.58 -37.86 4.12
C THR A 126 -10.42 -36.58 3.29
N GLU A 127 -10.06 -36.74 2.01
CA GLU A 127 -9.95 -35.67 1.01
C GLU A 127 -9.19 -34.41 1.49
N PRO A 128 -7.91 -34.54 1.91
CA PRO A 128 -7.14 -33.38 2.33
C PRO A 128 -6.98 -32.37 1.19
N VAL A 129 -7.06 -31.07 1.52
CA VAL A 129 -6.91 -29.99 0.54
C VAL A 129 -5.56 -29.32 0.71
N PHE A 130 -4.74 -29.35 -0.33
CA PHE A 130 -3.46 -28.68 -0.36
C PHE A 130 -3.54 -27.46 -1.28
N SER A 131 -3.10 -26.30 -0.81
CA SER A 131 -3.24 -25.05 -1.55
C SER A 131 -2.08 -24.07 -1.33
N TYR A 132 -1.90 -23.15 -2.28
CA TYR A 132 -1.09 -21.95 -2.08
C TYR A 132 -1.66 -20.78 -2.87
N LEU A 133 -1.34 -19.56 -2.44
CA LEU A 133 -1.70 -18.32 -3.11
C LEU A 133 -0.59 -17.95 -4.11
N ASP A 134 -0.92 -17.98 -5.39
CA ASP A 134 -0.01 -17.57 -6.46
C ASP A 134 -0.03 -16.05 -6.63
N SER A 135 0.99 -15.40 -6.09
CA SER A 135 1.19 -13.94 -6.18
C SER A 135 1.36 -13.38 -7.60
N ARG A 136 1.61 -14.24 -8.60
CA ARG A 136 1.76 -13.85 -10.01
C ARG A 136 0.41 -13.84 -10.72
N LYS A 137 -0.48 -14.76 -10.37
CA LYS A 137 -1.81 -14.91 -10.98
C LYS A 137 -2.93 -14.30 -10.15
N LEU A 138 -2.69 -13.93 -8.88
CA LEU A 138 -3.71 -13.50 -7.92
C LEU A 138 -4.81 -14.55 -7.76
N ALA A 139 -4.37 -15.80 -7.64
CA ALA A 139 -5.22 -16.98 -7.67
C ALA A 139 -4.76 -17.99 -6.61
N ILE A 140 -5.71 -18.73 -6.04
CA ILE A 140 -5.40 -19.90 -5.22
C ILE A 140 -5.21 -21.09 -6.14
N HIS A 141 -4.08 -21.76 -6.01
CA HIS A 141 -3.85 -23.05 -6.62
C HIS A 141 -4.22 -24.16 -5.64
N ILE A 142 -4.95 -25.17 -6.11
CA ILE A 142 -5.29 -26.38 -5.37
C ILE A 142 -4.50 -27.52 -6.00
N ASP A 143 -3.79 -28.29 -5.19
CA ASP A 143 -3.03 -29.44 -5.67
C ASP A 143 -3.95 -30.47 -6.34
N GLY A 144 -3.45 -31.10 -7.41
CA GLY A 144 -4.23 -32.00 -8.26
C GLY A 144 -5.29 -31.29 -9.13
N LYS A 145 -5.23 -29.96 -9.29
CA LYS A 145 -6.10 -29.20 -10.20
C LYS A 145 -5.29 -28.30 -11.13
N ASP A 146 -5.57 -28.40 -12.43
CA ASP A 146 -4.81 -27.70 -13.46
C ASP A 146 -5.07 -26.18 -13.49
N GLN A 147 -6.28 -25.75 -13.11
CA GLN A 147 -6.68 -24.35 -13.20
C GLN A 147 -6.68 -23.68 -11.82
N PRO A 148 -5.84 -22.64 -11.61
CA PRO A 148 -5.88 -21.86 -10.38
C PRO A 148 -7.17 -21.03 -10.34
N ILE A 149 -7.71 -20.80 -9.15
CA ILE A 149 -8.97 -20.08 -8.95
C ILE A 149 -8.65 -18.61 -8.67
N PRO A 150 -9.03 -17.64 -9.53
CA PRO A 150 -8.80 -16.22 -9.28
C PRO A 150 -9.49 -15.75 -8.00
N VAL A 151 -8.79 -14.97 -7.16
CA VAL A 151 -9.31 -14.58 -5.83
C VAL A 151 -9.21 -13.08 -5.53
N ALA A 152 -8.72 -12.27 -6.47
CA ALA A 152 -8.39 -10.87 -6.23
C ALA A 152 -9.54 -10.08 -5.55
N LEU A 153 -10.80 -10.35 -5.92
CA LEU A 153 -11.98 -9.59 -5.47
C LEU A 153 -12.95 -10.39 -4.56
N GLU A 154 -12.61 -11.63 -4.18
CA GLU A 154 -13.57 -12.57 -3.57
C GLU A 154 -13.81 -12.34 -2.06
N LEU A 155 -13.01 -11.50 -1.40
CA LEU A 155 -13.18 -11.21 0.02
C LEU A 155 -14.36 -10.26 0.26
N SER A 156 -15.32 -10.70 1.09
CA SER A 156 -16.47 -9.89 1.51
C SER A 156 -16.59 -9.85 3.04
N PRO A 157 -16.55 -8.66 3.68
CA PRO A 157 -16.15 -7.38 3.08
C PRO A 157 -14.66 -7.41 2.66
N PRO A 158 -14.24 -6.65 1.64
CA PRO A 158 -12.82 -6.55 1.28
C PRO A 158 -12.03 -5.90 2.43
N PRO A 159 -10.73 -6.22 2.59
CA PRO A 159 -9.90 -5.57 3.58
C PRO A 159 -9.74 -4.07 3.27
N THR A 160 -9.50 -3.28 4.31
CA THR A 160 -9.10 -1.87 4.19
C THR A 160 -7.59 -1.74 4.35
N LEU A 161 -7.03 -0.59 3.98
CA LEU A 161 -5.63 -0.25 4.23
C LEU A 161 -5.32 -0.28 5.74
N GLU A 162 -6.29 0.05 6.58
CA GLU A 162 -6.16 -0.12 8.03
C GLU A 162 -6.06 -1.61 8.44
N THR A 163 -6.81 -2.51 7.79
CA THR A 163 -6.60 -3.97 7.96
C THR A 163 -5.17 -4.37 7.58
N ILE A 164 -4.68 -3.86 6.43
CA ILE A 164 -3.30 -4.14 5.99
C ILE A 164 -2.29 -3.62 7.03
N LEU A 165 -2.44 -2.40 7.54
CA LEU A 165 -1.55 -1.89 8.59
C LEU A 165 -1.64 -2.71 9.88
N GLY A 166 -2.83 -3.10 10.30
CA GLY A 166 -3.07 -3.92 11.49
C GLY A 166 -2.37 -5.27 11.42
N LEU A 167 -2.33 -5.88 10.23
CA LEU A 167 -1.58 -7.11 9.95
C LEU A 167 -0.05 -6.94 10.14
N HIS A 168 0.47 -5.71 10.06
CA HIS A 168 1.91 -5.40 10.16
C HIS A 168 2.30 -4.66 11.44
N ASN A 169 1.41 -4.61 12.44
CA ASN A 169 1.58 -3.82 13.67
C ASN A 169 1.85 -2.33 13.39
N LEU A 170 1.18 -1.79 12.38
CA LEU A 170 1.27 -0.39 11.99
C LEU A 170 -0.07 0.31 12.24
N SER A 171 -0.01 1.63 12.38
CA SER A 171 -1.18 2.48 12.55
C SER A 171 -0.90 3.88 12.00
N TRP A 172 -1.97 4.61 11.70
CA TRP A 172 -1.91 6.01 11.30
C TRP A 172 -1.32 6.86 12.42
N LYS A 173 -0.38 7.73 12.07
CA LYS A 173 0.05 8.82 12.96
C LYS A 173 -0.88 10.02 12.85
N LYS A 174 -1.34 10.29 11.62
CA LYS A 174 -2.36 11.28 11.26
C LYS A 174 -3.38 10.58 10.37
N GLU A 175 -4.65 10.91 10.53
CA GLU A 175 -5.70 10.40 9.64
C GLU A 175 -5.36 10.72 8.19
N PRO A 176 -5.37 9.71 7.29
CA PRO A 176 -5.04 9.92 5.89
C PRO A 176 -6.20 10.61 5.18
N ILE A 177 -5.89 11.28 4.08
CA ILE A 177 -6.89 11.96 3.26
C ILE A 177 -7.54 10.91 2.34
N ARG A 178 -8.86 10.74 2.45
CA ARG A 178 -9.61 9.68 1.75
C ARG A 178 -10.21 10.11 0.42
N GLN A 179 -10.25 11.41 0.15
CA GLN A 179 -10.78 11.96 -1.10
C GLN A 179 -9.90 13.07 -1.61
N SER A 180 -9.82 13.23 -2.94
CA SER A 180 -9.15 14.38 -3.52
C SER A 180 -9.77 15.67 -2.98
N GLN A 181 -8.92 16.60 -2.50
CA GLN A 181 -9.38 17.84 -1.89
C GLN A 181 -9.56 18.94 -2.93
N LEU A 182 -8.67 19.01 -3.93
CA LEU A 182 -8.64 20.05 -4.96
C LEU A 182 -8.40 19.42 -6.35
N PRO A 183 -9.32 18.57 -6.84
CA PRO A 183 -9.14 17.83 -8.08
C PRO A 183 -9.00 18.74 -9.32
N GLU A 184 -9.74 19.84 -9.42
CA GLU A 184 -9.62 20.74 -10.57
C GLU A 184 -8.28 21.49 -10.58
N ILE A 185 -7.87 22.04 -9.43
CA ILE A 185 -6.63 22.84 -9.33
C ILE A 185 -5.41 21.94 -9.51
N SER A 186 -5.40 20.75 -8.90
CA SER A 186 -4.30 19.80 -9.04
C SER A 186 -4.14 19.33 -10.49
N GLU A 187 -5.25 19.20 -11.24
CA GLU A 187 -5.23 18.93 -12.67
C GLU A 187 -4.60 20.09 -13.47
N GLU A 188 -4.94 21.34 -13.18
CA GLU A 188 -4.30 22.49 -13.84
C GLU A 188 -2.79 22.59 -13.52
N PHE A 189 -2.39 22.29 -12.27
CA PHE A 189 -0.97 22.19 -11.91
C PHE A 189 -0.26 21.08 -12.70
N SER A 190 -0.90 19.93 -12.91
CA SER A 190 -0.32 18.84 -13.71
C SER A 190 -0.03 19.27 -15.15
N LYS A 191 -0.97 19.99 -15.79
CA LYS A 191 -0.82 20.53 -17.15
C LYS A 191 0.36 21.49 -17.24
N LEU A 192 0.48 22.38 -16.25
CA LEU A 192 1.59 23.33 -16.21
C LEU A 192 2.96 22.65 -16.05
N HIS A 193 3.01 21.58 -15.26
CA HIS A 193 4.26 20.83 -15.04
C HIS A 193 4.68 19.99 -16.25
N LEU A 194 3.89 19.93 -17.33
CA LEU A 194 4.36 19.43 -18.63
C LEU A 194 5.49 20.28 -19.21
N ASP A 195 5.48 21.59 -18.95
CA ASP A 195 6.55 22.51 -19.34
C ASP A 195 7.65 22.56 -18.25
N HIS A 196 8.85 22.10 -18.62
CA HIS A 196 10.01 22.12 -17.72
C HIS A 196 10.37 23.54 -17.26
N HIS A 197 10.26 24.56 -18.11
CA HIS A 197 10.61 25.93 -17.73
C HIS A 197 9.66 26.47 -16.68
N GLN A 198 8.35 26.24 -16.85
CA GLN A 198 7.33 26.67 -15.89
C GLN A 198 7.47 25.92 -14.56
N ALA A 199 7.64 24.59 -14.60
CA ALA A 199 7.88 23.79 -13.40
C ALA A 199 9.14 24.24 -12.64
N LYS A 200 10.22 24.55 -13.36
CA LYS A 200 11.48 25.03 -12.75
C LYS A 200 11.32 26.42 -12.13
N ALA A 201 10.59 27.31 -12.80
CA ALA A 201 10.28 28.64 -12.26
C ALA A 201 9.43 28.55 -10.98
N TRP A 202 8.39 27.69 -10.98
CA TRP A 202 7.58 27.41 -9.80
C TRP A 202 8.43 26.87 -8.64
N ARG A 203 9.23 25.83 -8.90
CA ARG A 203 10.10 25.22 -7.90
C ARG A 203 11.07 26.24 -7.28
N LYS A 204 11.69 27.09 -8.10
CA LYS A 204 12.59 28.16 -7.64
C LYS A 204 11.86 29.18 -6.75
N TRP A 205 10.63 29.55 -7.11
CA TRP A 205 9.81 30.43 -6.28
C TRP A 205 9.49 29.78 -4.93
N CYS A 206 9.01 28.53 -4.92
CA CYS A 206 8.74 27.77 -3.71
C CYS A 206 9.98 27.65 -2.82
N ASP A 207 11.14 27.27 -3.38
CA ASP A 207 12.40 27.15 -2.64
C ASP A 207 12.82 28.47 -1.98
N THR A 208 12.52 29.59 -2.62
CA THR A 208 12.89 30.91 -2.09
C THR A 208 11.92 31.37 -1.02
N VAL A 209 10.61 31.26 -1.29
CA VAL A 209 9.56 31.78 -0.41
C VAL A 209 9.37 30.88 0.81
N PHE A 210 9.31 29.56 0.61
CA PHE A 210 9.01 28.61 1.67
C PHE A 210 10.18 28.33 2.62
N LYS A 211 11.43 28.57 2.20
CA LYS A 211 12.61 28.41 3.07
C LYS A 211 12.47 29.18 4.39
N ASN A 212 11.92 30.39 4.35
CA ASN A 212 11.72 31.23 5.53
C ASN A 212 10.48 30.85 6.34
N LEU A 213 9.62 29.97 5.82
CA LEU A 213 8.40 29.47 6.48
C LEU A 213 8.62 28.11 7.15
N LYS A 214 9.80 27.50 6.97
CA LYS A 214 10.23 26.27 7.64
C LYS A 214 11.18 26.60 8.81
N ASN A 215 11.22 25.72 9.81
CA ASN A 215 12.19 25.78 10.92
C ASN A 215 13.54 25.14 10.49
N PRO A 216 14.61 25.19 11.32
CA PRO A 216 15.90 24.60 10.97
C PRO A 216 15.87 23.09 10.69
N GLU A 217 14.88 22.39 11.23
CA GLU A 217 14.62 20.95 11.00
C GLU A 217 13.75 20.69 9.76
N SER A 218 13.48 21.73 8.96
CA SER A 218 12.65 21.70 7.74
C SER A 218 11.15 21.44 7.94
N TYR A 219 10.64 21.52 9.17
CA TYR A 219 9.19 21.48 9.43
C TYR A 219 8.56 22.85 9.21
N TRP A 220 7.31 22.87 8.73
CA TRP A 220 6.53 24.10 8.64
C TRP A 220 6.38 24.78 10.00
N LYS A 221 6.53 26.10 10.04
CA LYS A 221 6.32 26.90 11.25
C LYS A 221 4.85 26.84 11.68
N LYS A 222 4.58 27.19 12.94
CA LYS A 222 3.20 27.36 13.43
C LYS A 222 2.57 28.59 12.79
N ASP A 223 1.25 28.59 12.62
CA ASP A 223 0.50 29.70 12.00
C ASP A 223 0.80 31.07 12.63
N THR A 224 1.08 31.12 13.94
CA THR A 224 1.44 32.36 14.67
C THR A 224 2.76 32.99 14.22
N GLN A 225 3.61 32.23 13.51
CA GLN A 225 4.93 32.63 13.05
C GLN A 225 4.96 32.95 11.54
N PHE A 226 3.81 32.86 10.85
CA PHE A 226 3.66 33.32 9.48
C PHE A 226 3.56 34.86 9.41
N PRO A 227 3.78 35.47 8.23
CA PRO A 227 3.58 36.91 8.03
C PRO A 227 2.17 37.38 8.45
N LYS A 228 2.05 38.66 8.83
CA LYS A 228 0.76 39.30 9.16
C LYS A 228 0.57 40.53 8.27
N PRO A 229 -0.36 40.53 7.29
CA PRO A 229 -1.23 39.40 6.89
C PRO A 229 -0.43 38.21 6.32
N PRO A 230 -0.98 36.98 6.32
CA PRO A 230 -0.29 35.77 5.82
C PRO A 230 -0.29 35.72 4.29
N ASN A 231 0.27 36.76 3.67
CA ASN A 231 0.37 36.93 2.23
C ASN A 231 1.80 36.64 1.76
N LEU A 232 1.92 36.00 0.59
CA LEU A 232 3.19 35.69 -0.06
C LEU A 232 3.30 36.44 -1.37
N LYS A 233 4.42 37.13 -1.61
CA LYS A 233 4.65 37.84 -2.87
C LYS A 233 4.81 36.84 -4.02
N LEU A 234 4.04 37.03 -5.09
CA LEU A 234 4.14 36.24 -6.32
C LEU A 234 5.43 36.54 -7.12
N SER A 235 6.05 37.70 -6.85
CA SER A 235 7.35 38.09 -7.41
C SER A 235 8.30 38.49 -6.29
N VAL A 236 9.35 37.70 -6.06
CA VAL A 236 10.39 38.00 -5.06
C VAL A 236 11.49 38.86 -5.70
N THR A 237 11.87 38.52 -6.93
CA THR A 237 12.78 39.31 -7.79
C THR A 237 12.31 39.20 -9.24
N ALA A 238 12.85 40.03 -10.14
CA ALA A 238 12.50 39.96 -11.57
C ALA A 238 12.73 38.56 -12.19
N GLN A 239 13.72 37.81 -11.68
CA GLN A 239 14.06 36.45 -12.13
C GLN A 239 13.48 35.35 -11.23
N ASN A 240 12.63 35.71 -10.25
CA ASN A 240 12.00 34.78 -9.33
C ASN A 240 10.53 35.18 -9.11
N LYS A 241 9.74 34.90 -10.14
CA LYS A 241 8.32 35.20 -10.26
C LYS A 241 7.57 33.91 -10.54
N VAL A 242 6.40 33.76 -9.92
CA VAL A 242 5.45 32.68 -10.23
C VAL A 242 5.07 32.77 -11.72
N PRO A 243 5.07 31.67 -12.50
CA PRO A 243 4.58 31.66 -13.88
C PRO A 243 3.20 32.31 -14.04
N ASP A 244 2.97 33.04 -15.13
CA ASP A 244 1.73 33.82 -15.31
C ASP A 244 0.49 32.93 -15.37
N GLU A 245 0.64 31.72 -15.89
CA GLU A 245 -0.35 30.65 -15.91
C GLU A 245 -0.72 30.19 -14.49
N ILE A 246 0.27 29.96 -13.60
CA ILE A 246 -0.01 29.63 -12.19
C ILE A 246 -0.69 30.81 -11.50
N GLN A 247 -0.23 32.03 -11.73
CA GLN A 247 -0.89 33.19 -11.12
C GLN A 247 -2.35 33.30 -11.58
N LYS A 248 -2.63 33.00 -12.86
CA LYS A 248 -4.00 32.93 -13.37
C LYS A 248 -4.80 31.86 -12.63
N ILE A 249 -4.28 30.63 -12.50
CA ILE A 249 -4.93 29.55 -11.74
C ILE A 249 -5.23 30.01 -10.30
N LEU A 250 -4.25 30.57 -9.59
CA LEU A 250 -4.43 31.04 -8.21
C LEU A 250 -5.44 32.20 -8.10
N ARG A 251 -5.51 33.09 -9.10
CA ARG A 251 -6.51 34.17 -9.16
C ARG A 251 -7.91 33.66 -9.47
N ASP A 252 -8.04 32.72 -10.39
CA ASP A 252 -9.32 32.11 -10.77
C ASP A 252 -9.94 31.37 -9.57
N GLN A 253 -9.10 30.82 -8.70
CA GLN A 253 -9.50 30.23 -7.41
C GLN A 253 -9.73 31.28 -6.31
N GLY A 254 -9.44 32.55 -6.55
CA GLY A 254 -9.57 33.63 -5.57
C GLY A 254 -8.47 33.64 -4.49
N TRP A 255 -7.45 32.78 -4.59
CA TRP A 255 -6.38 32.71 -3.60
C TRP A 255 -5.37 33.84 -3.74
N ALA A 256 -5.24 34.40 -4.95
CA ALA A 256 -4.25 35.42 -5.24
C ALA A 256 -4.88 36.72 -5.78
N SER A 257 -4.21 37.83 -5.50
CA SER A 257 -4.37 39.12 -6.17
C SER A 257 -3.43 39.19 -7.39
N THR A 258 -3.20 40.40 -7.92
CA THR A 258 -2.22 40.62 -8.99
C THR A 258 -0.76 40.47 -8.54
N SER A 259 -0.48 40.58 -7.23
CA SER A 259 0.88 40.61 -6.70
C SER A 259 1.14 39.66 -5.52
N GLU A 260 0.09 39.19 -4.85
CA GLU A 260 0.20 38.40 -3.62
C GLU A 260 -0.74 37.19 -3.60
N LEU A 261 -0.26 36.09 -3.04
CA LEU A 261 -1.05 34.91 -2.66
C LEU A 261 -1.48 35.05 -1.20
N SER A 262 -2.78 34.93 -0.90
CA SER A 262 -3.30 34.92 0.46
C SER A 262 -3.44 33.50 0.99
N LEU A 263 -2.62 33.14 1.98
CA LEU A 263 -2.71 31.83 2.64
C LEU A 263 -3.96 31.70 3.50
N SER A 264 -4.55 32.82 3.96
CA SER A 264 -5.82 32.79 4.68
C SER A 264 -6.94 32.28 3.78
N ILE A 265 -7.07 32.86 2.58
CA ILE A 265 -8.10 32.45 1.62
C ILE A 265 -7.87 31.01 1.17
N ALA A 266 -6.63 30.66 0.82
CA ALA A 266 -6.29 29.29 0.41
C ALA A 266 -6.61 28.28 1.51
N LYS A 267 -6.23 28.57 2.76
CA LYS A 267 -6.51 27.71 3.92
C LYS A 267 -8.02 27.50 4.12
N ASP A 268 -8.80 28.57 4.09
CA ASP A 268 -10.22 28.52 4.39
C ASP A 268 -11.01 27.81 3.28
N GLN A 269 -10.74 28.17 2.02
CA GLN A 269 -11.46 27.59 0.87
C GLN A 269 -11.12 26.12 0.63
N ALA A 270 -9.84 25.74 0.76
CA ALA A 270 -9.39 24.35 0.61
C ALA A 270 -9.50 23.53 1.91
N LYS A 271 -9.98 24.13 3.00
CA LYS A 271 -10.13 23.49 4.32
C LYS A 271 -8.82 22.90 4.87
N PHE A 272 -7.69 23.54 4.57
CA PHE A 272 -6.40 23.14 5.15
C PHE A 272 -6.40 23.38 6.68
N SER A 273 -5.73 22.50 7.44
CA SER A 273 -5.69 22.62 8.90
C SER A 273 -4.77 23.74 9.39
N THR A 274 -3.72 24.05 8.65
CA THR A 274 -2.73 25.10 8.96
C THR A 274 -2.27 25.83 7.71
N PHE A 275 -1.60 26.98 7.86
CA PHE A 275 -0.91 27.61 6.73
C PHE A 275 0.24 26.73 6.20
N GLY A 276 0.85 25.94 7.07
CA GLY A 276 1.84 24.92 6.70
C GLY A 276 1.28 23.88 5.72
N ASP A 277 0.08 23.37 5.97
CA ASP A 277 -0.58 22.41 5.06
C ASP A 277 -0.87 23.03 3.68
N ALA A 278 -1.30 24.29 3.63
CA ALA A 278 -1.50 25.02 2.38
C ALA A 278 -0.18 25.19 1.61
N CYS A 279 0.90 25.54 2.30
CA CYS A 279 2.24 25.59 1.69
C CYS A 279 2.71 24.21 1.25
N GLN A 280 2.47 23.14 2.02
CA GLN A 280 2.83 21.77 1.65
C GLN A 280 2.15 21.31 0.36
N TRP A 281 0.86 21.61 0.21
CA TRP A 281 0.11 21.29 -1.00
C TRP A 281 0.72 22.02 -2.21
N LEU A 282 1.01 23.32 -2.09
CA LEU A 282 1.65 24.13 -3.13
C LEU A 282 3.09 23.67 -3.44
N ASP A 283 3.83 23.19 -2.45
CA ASP A 283 5.23 22.74 -2.55
C ASP A 283 5.35 21.44 -3.39
N GLY A 284 4.31 20.61 -3.40
CA GLY A 284 4.29 19.37 -4.17
C GLY A 284 3.14 18.42 -3.85
N GLY A 285 2.41 18.62 -2.73
CA GLY A 285 1.27 17.77 -2.36
C GLY A 285 0.12 17.79 -3.37
N TRP A 286 0.03 18.82 -4.22
CA TRP A 286 -0.90 18.84 -5.35
C TRP A 286 -0.77 17.62 -6.26
N LEU A 287 0.42 17.00 -6.36
CA LEU A 287 0.62 15.83 -7.21
C LEU A 287 -0.04 14.57 -6.61
N GLU A 288 -0.03 14.43 -5.29
CA GLU A 288 -0.75 13.36 -4.58
C GLU A 288 -2.26 13.50 -4.79
N ASP A 289 -2.74 14.74 -4.67
CA ASP A 289 -4.15 15.10 -4.87
C ASP A 289 -4.60 14.81 -6.30
N TYR A 290 -3.77 15.22 -7.28
CA TYR A 290 -3.97 14.88 -8.67
C TYR A 290 -4.08 13.37 -8.88
N VAL A 291 -3.12 12.60 -8.38
CA VAL A 291 -3.09 11.14 -8.57
C VAL A 291 -4.29 10.48 -7.91
N LEU A 292 -4.65 10.85 -6.67
CA LEU A 292 -5.83 10.31 -5.99
C LEU A 292 -7.10 10.61 -6.79
N SER A 293 -7.26 11.83 -7.31
CA SER A 293 -8.43 12.19 -8.12
C SER A 293 -8.60 11.28 -9.34
N LYS A 294 -7.49 10.85 -9.97
CA LYS A 294 -7.51 9.92 -11.11
C LYS A 294 -7.81 8.49 -10.68
N VAL A 295 -7.31 8.06 -9.53
CA VAL A 295 -7.67 6.77 -8.92
C VAL A 295 -9.16 6.73 -8.61
N GLU A 296 -9.73 7.80 -8.03
CA GLU A 296 -11.16 7.91 -7.72
C GLU A 296 -12.03 7.80 -8.96
N LYS A 297 -11.63 8.46 -10.08
CA LYS A 297 -12.33 8.33 -11.37
C LYS A 297 -12.36 6.88 -11.88
N LEU A 298 -11.32 6.10 -11.60
CA LEU A 298 -11.21 4.68 -12.01
C LEU A 298 -11.76 3.71 -10.96
N ALA A 299 -12.07 4.17 -9.75
CA ALA A 299 -12.47 3.31 -8.65
C ALA A 299 -13.73 2.46 -8.93
N PRO A 300 -14.80 3.01 -9.54
CA PRO A 300 -15.98 2.22 -9.89
C PRO A 300 -15.66 1.09 -10.88
N LYS A 301 -14.77 1.35 -11.85
CA LYS A 301 -14.39 0.38 -12.90
C LYS A 301 -13.68 -0.85 -12.32
N TYR A 302 -12.91 -0.68 -11.25
CA TYR A 302 -12.05 -1.72 -10.71
C TYR A 302 -12.45 -2.23 -9.32
N SER A 303 -13.61 -1.82 -8.82
CA SER A 303 -14.05 -2.13 -7.44
C SER A 303 -13.03 -1.70 -6.38
N ILE A 304 -12.39 -0.55 -6.59
CA ILE A 304 -11.50 0.04 -5.58
C ILE A 304 -12.40 0.65 -4.51
N ARG A 305 -12.27 0.17 -3.27
CA ARG A 305 -13.13 0.60 -2.15
C ARG A 305 -12.38 1.37 -1.06
N ASP A 306 -11.05 1.37 -1.12
CA ASP A 306 -10.22 2.10 -0.19
C ASP A 306 -9.04 2.67 -0.95
N SER A 307 -9.00 4.00 -1.03
CA SER A 307 -7.97 4.81 -1.69
C SER A 307 -7.70 6.04 -0.85
N ILE A 308 -6.45 6.31 -0.55
CA ILE A 308 -6.04 7.40 0.34
C ILE A 308 -4.73 8.03 -0.12
N MET A 309 -4.46 9.26 0.33
CA MET A 309 -3.17 9.95 0.15
C MET A 309 -2.55 10.40 1.48
N SER A 310 -1.27 10.77 1.43
CA SER A 310 -0.46 11.28 2.54
C SER A 310 -0.49 10.36 3.77
N LEU A 311 -0.05 9.11 3.59
CA LEU A 311 -0.09 8.06 4.60
C LEU A 311 1.08 8.22 5.58
N HIS A 312 0.85 8.87 6.71
CA HIS A 312 1.85 8.99 7.78
C HIS A 312 1.76 7.81 8.75
N ILE A 313 2.79 6.96 8.77
CA ILE A 313 2.80 5.74 9.60
C ILE A 313 3.58 5.96 10.90
N LYS A 314 2.95 5.60 12.04
CA LYS A 314 3.58 5.65 13.37
C LYS A 314 4.66 4.58 13.50
N ASP A 315 5.77 4.90 14.17
CA ASP A 315 6.75 3.90 14.59
C ASP A 315 6.22 3.12 15.80
N PRO A 316 5.90 1.82 15.66
CA PRO A 316 5.38 1.04 16.78
C PRO A 316 6.39 0.84 17.90
N ARG A 317 7.71 0.97 17.62
CA ARG A 317 8.79 0.75 18.58
C ARG A 317 9.17 2.02 19.35
N ASN A 318 8.80 3.19 18.83
CA ASN A 318 9.09 4.47 19.48
C ASN A 318 7.91 5.43 19.32
N GLN A 319 7.00 5.39 20.29
CA GLN A 319 5.78 6.21 20.26
C GLN A 319 6.06 7.72 20.35
N ASN A 320 7.24 8.12 20.86
CA ASN A 320 7.64 9.52 21.02
C ASN A 320 8.45 10.05 19.83
N ARG A 321 8.67 9.22 18.80
CA ARG A 321 9.39 9.64 17.61
C ARG A 321 8.60 10.70 16.84
N GLN A 322 9.22 11.86 16.65
CA GLN A 322 8.59 12.97 15.91
C GLN A 322 8.52 12.72 14.40
N THR A 323 9.40 11.89 13.85
CA THR A 323 9.39 11.50 12.44
C THR A 323 8.53 10.27 12.19
N ASP A 324 8.03 10.14 10.97
CA ASP A 324 7.26 8.96 10.55
C ASP A 324 8.18 7.75 10.38
N GLN A 325 7.60 6.56 10.52
CA GLN A 325 8.33 5.32 10.25
C GLN A 325 8.58 5.17 8.74
N PHE A 326 7.59 5.55 7.93
CA PHE A 326 7.67 5.83 6.50
C PHE A 326 6.38 6.53 6.05
N GLU A 327 6.38 7.00 4.81
CA GLU A 327 5.25 7.65 4.14
C GLU A 327 4.91 6.91 2.83
N PHE A 328 3.61 6.80 2.52
CA PHE A 328 3.15 6.56 1.16
C PHE A 328 2.41 7.78 0.68
N ASP A 329 2.68 8.19 -0.56
CA ASP A 329 2.10 9.41 -1.10
C ASP A 329 0.64 9.14 -1.53
N VAL A 330 0.38 8.04 -2.26
CA VAL A 330 -0.98 7.55 -2.55
C VAL A 330 -1.02 6.02 -2.46
N ALA A 331 -2.09 5.45 -1.91
CA ALA A 331 -2.29 4.00 -1.89
C ALA A 331 -3.76 3.62 -2.08
N PHE A 332 -4.02 2.48 -2.70
CA PHE A 332 -5.36 1.93 -2.82
C PHE A 332 -5.38 0.40 -2.84
N LEU A 333 -6.55 -0.17 -2.54
CA LEU A 333 -6.80 -1.60 -2.58
C LEU A 333 -7.76 -1.99 -3.70
N ARG A 334 -7.35 -2.98 -4.48
CA ARG A 334 -8.24 -3.75 -5.35
C ARG A 334 -8.45 -5.13 -4.75
N GLY A 335 -9.57 -5.31 -4.06
CA GLY A 335 -9.79 -6.44 -3.16
C GLY A 335 -8.74 -6.47 -2.05
N TYR A 336 -7.83 -7.46 -2.03
CA TYR A 336 -6.71 -7.46 -1.07
C TYR A 336 -5.38 -6.91 -1.65
N GLN A 337 -5.34 -6.65 -2.95
CA GLN A 337 -4.10 -6.25 -3.61
C GLN A 337 -3.80 -4.78 -3.35
N LEU A 338 -2.64 -4.51 -2.75
CA LEU A 338 -2.11 -3.18 -2.51
C LEU A 338 -1.45 -2.59 -3.75
N PHE A 339 -1.90 -1.39 -4.12
CA PHE A 339 -1.22 -0.49 -5.05
C PHE A 339 -0.67 0.69 -4.25
N GLY A 340 0.65 0.84 -4.22
CA GLY A 340 1.34 1.99 -3.62
C GLY A 340 1.95 2.87 -4.70
N ILE A 341 1.71 4.17 -4.63
CA ILE A 341 2.21 5.15 -5.59
C ILE A 341 3.01 6.19 -4.81
N SER A 342 4.26 6.40 -5.20
CA SER A 342 5.04 7.56 -4.74
C SER A 342 4.93 8.70 -5.74
N CYS A 343 4.83 9.93 -5.23
CA CYS A 343 4.76 11.16 -5.97
C CYS A 343 6.00 12.03 -5.67
N THR A 344 6.54 12.67 -6.70
CA THR A 344 7.56 13.70 -6.51
C THR A 344 7.57 14.72 -7.65
N THR A 345 7.60 16.00 -7.32
CA THR A 345 7.79 17.06 -8.31
C THR A 345 9.26 17.20 -8.75
N SER A 346 10.15 16.35 -8.25
CA SER A 346 11.56 16.33 -8.66
C SER A 346 11.74 15.76 -10.07
N SER A 347 12.67 16.35 -10.82
CA SER A 347 13.20 15.81 -12.06
C SER A 347 14.59 15.18 -11.88
N ASN A 348 15.09 15.07 -10.65
CA ASN A 348 16.41 14.50 -10.39
C ASN A 348 16.36 12.97 -10.42
N HIS A 349 17.17 12.36 -11.31
CA HIS A 349 17.21 10.91 -11.49
C HIS A 349 17.50 10.14 -10.19
N LYS A 350 18.51 10.57 -9.41
CA LYS A 350 18.91 9.90 -8.16
C LYS A 350 17.79 9.93 -7.13
N MET A 351 17.12 11.07 -7.00
CA MET A 351 15.97 11.24 -6.10
C MET A 351 14.78 10.37 -6.54
N CYS A 352 14.44 10.39 -7.83
CA CYS A 352 13.36 9.56 -8.39
C CYS A 352 13.63 8.06 -8.16
N LYS A 353 14.86 7.61 -8.46
CA LYS A 353 15.29 6.23 -8.20
C LYS A 353 15.14 5.88 -6.72
N GLN A 354 15.64 6.73 -5.82
CA GLN A 354 15.53 6.48 -4.38
C GLN A 354 14.07 6.31 -3.93
N LYS A 355 13.18 7.23 -4.34
CA LYS A 355 11.74 7.16 -4.03
C LYS A 355 11.08 5.90 -4.58
N LEU A 356 11.41 5.50 -5.81
CA LEU A 356 10.88 4.29 -6.42
C LEU A 356 11.31 3.01 -5.67
N PHE A 357 12.58 2.91 -5.27
CA PHE A 357 13.08 1.79 -4.47
C PHE A 357 12.43 1.75 -3.08
N GLU A 358 12.28 2.90 -2.44
CA GLU A 358 11.60 2.99 -1.14
C GLU A 358 10.13 2.54 -1.25
N ALA A 359 9.38 3.09 -2.20
CA ALA A 359 7.99 2.71 -2.45
C ALA A 359 7.87 1.20 -2.72
N GLN A 360 8.80 0.64 -3.49
CA GLN A 360 8.84 -0.80 -3.77
C GLN A 360 9.04 -1.64 -2.51
N LEU A 361 10.00 -1.26 -1.66
CA LEU A 361 10.28 -1.97 -0.42
C LEU A 361 9.08 -1.89 0.52
N ARG A 362 8.49 -0.70 0.71
CA ARG A 362 7.34 -0.51 1.59
C ARG A 362 6.11 -1.26 1.09
N ALA A 363 5.85 -1.24 -0.22
CA ALA A 363 4.66 -1.88 -0.76
C ALA A 363 4.78 -3.40 -0.63
N LYS A 364 5.98 -3.95 -0.85
CA LYS A 364 6.25 -5.38 -0.64
C LYS A 364 6.16 -5.78 0.83
N GLN A 365 6.63 -4.94 1.75
CA GLN A 365 6.49 -5.18 3.19
C GLN A 365 5.00 -5.34 3.57
N LEU A 366 4.14 -4.43 3.09
CA LEU A 366 2.71 -4.43 3.42
C LEU A 366 1.89 -5.44 2.60
N GLY A 367 1.94 -5.33 1.28
CA GLY A 367 1.11 -6.07 0.34
C GLY A 367 1.71 -7.40 -0.12
N GLY A 368 2.90 -7.77 0.36
CA GLY A 368 3.56 -9.01 -0.01
C GLY A 368 4.07 -9.01 -1.46
N ASN A 369 4.23 -10.20 -2.03
CA ASN A 369 4.65 -10.33 -3.42
C ASN A 369 3.54 -9.86 -4.39
N GLU A 370 2.32 -9.72 -3.92
CA GLU A 370 1.12 -9.31 -4.63
C GLU A 370 1.03 -7.79 -4.81
N ALA A 371 1.85 -7.01 -4.11
CA ALA A 371 1.85 -5.56 -4.19
C ALA A 371 2.19 -5.04 -5.61
N ARG A 372 1.71 -3.83 -5.91
CA ARG A 372 1.96 -3.07 -7.12
C ARG A 372 2.49 -1.70 -6.73
N VAL A 373 3.49 -1.22 -7.48
CA VAL A 373 4.22 0.01 -7.13
C VAL A 373 4.27 0.92 -8.34
N ALA A 374 4.01 2.21 -8.14
CA ALA A 374 4.34 3.19 -9.16
C ALA A 374 5.10 4.40 -8.58
N LEU A 375 5.81 5.08 -9.47
CA LEU A 375 6.33 6.42 -9.24
C LEU A 375 5.67 7.38 -10.21
N VAL A 376 5.15 8.50 -9.71
CA VAL A 376 4.71 9.65 -10.50
C VAL A 376 5.69 10.78 -10.27
N CYS A 377 6.36 11.24 -11.33
CA CYS A 377 7.41 12.26 -11.18
C CYS A 377 7.54 13.23 -12.36
N CYS A 378 8.27 14.32 -12.14
CA CYS A 378 8.61 15.29 -13.18
C CYS A 378 9.91 14.95 -13.93
N TYR A 379 10.33 13.69 -13.94
CA TYR A 379 11.51 13.24 -14.69
C TYR A 379 11.28 13.37 -16.20
N GLU A 380 12.27 13.92 -16.91
CA GLU A 380 12.15 14.29 -18.33
C GLU A 380 12.51 13.17 -19.29
N SER A 381 13.52 12.37 -18.93
CA SER A 381 13.93 11.23 -19.76
C SER A 381 12.87 10.13 -19.71
N PRO A 382 12.86 9.21 -20.70
CA PRO A 382 11.88 8.13 -20.75
C PRO A 382 11.77 7.41 -19.41
N SER A 383 10.56 7.39 -18.85
CA SER A 383 10.25 6.78 -17.55
C SER A 383 10.64 5.29 -17.49
N GLU A 384 10.66 4.63 -18.65
CA GLU A 384 11.18 3.28 -18.86
C GLU A 384 12.62 3.06 -18.33
N TRP A 385 13.47 4.08 -18.30
CA TRP A 385 14.81 3.94 -17.75
C TRP A 385 14.79 3.74 -16.23
N LEU A 386 14.01 4.56 -15.52
CA LEU A 386 13.80 4.39 -14.07
C LEU A 386 13.10 3.07 -13.76
N LYS A 387 12.17 2.64 -14.62
CA LYS A 387 11.48 1.35 -14.48
C LYS A 387 12.46 0.18 -14.60
N LYS A 388 13.33 0.20 -15.63
CA LYS A 388 14.36 -0.84 -15.87
C LYS A 388 15.34 -1.01 -14.70
N GLU A 389 15.58 0.04 -13.92
CA GLU A 389 16.40 -0.02 -12.70
C GLU A 389 15.83 -0.92 -11.61
N LEU A 390 14.56 -1.33 -11.67
CA LEU A 390 13.96 -2.31 -10.76
C LEU A 390 13.62 -3.66 -11.42
N ASN A 391 13.75 -3.78 -12.73
CA ASN A 391 13.31 -4.98 -13.47
C ASN A 391 14.09 -6.26 -13.11
N PHE A 392 15.28 -6.14 -12.50
CA PHE A 392 16.02 -7.29 -11.98
C PHE A 392 15.49 -7.80 -10.63
N VAL A 393 14.69 -7.02 -9.90
CA VAL A 393 14.16 -7.37 -8.56
C VAL A 393 12.68 -7.69 -8.61
N VAL A 394 11.94 -7.08 -9.54
CA VAL A 394 10.49 -7.13 -9.59
C VAL A 394 10.02 -7.35 -11.02
N ASP A 395 8.96 -8.15 -11.17
CA ASP A 395 8.26 -8.34 -12.46
C ASP A 395 7.81 -6.98 -13.01
N ASP A 396 8.25 -6.65 -14.22
CA ASP A 396 8.00 -5.38 -14.92
C ASP A 396 6.51 -5.01 -14.94
N ARG A 397 5.59 -5.99 -14.93
CA ARG A 397 4.16 -5.73 -14.90
C ARG A 397 3.70 -5.08 -13.60
N LYS A 398 4.40 -5.35 -12.49
CA LYS A 398 4.05 -4.90 -11.13
C LYS A 398 4.51 -3.47 -10.83
N ILE A 399 5.42 -2.94 -11.64
CA ILE A 399 5.98 -1.60 -11.49
C ILE A 399 5.45 -0.71 -12.62
N GLU A 400 5.23 0.57 -12.32
CA GLU A 400 5.02 1.59 -13.35
C GLU A 400 5.75 2.88 -13.00
N VAL A 401 6.19 3.63 -14.01
CA VAL A 401 6.74 4.98 -13.80
C VAL A 401 6.04 5.95 -14.76
N PHE A 402 5.37 6.93 -14.18
CA PHE A 402 4.74 8.03 -14.89
C PHE A 402 5.69 9.24 -14.82
N GLY A 403 6.35 9.53 -15.93
CA GLY A 403 7.27 10.68 -16.04
C GLY A 403 6.53 11.97 -16.37
N ARG A 404 7.28 13.05 -16.62
CA ARG A 404 6.70 14.37 -16.92
C ARG A 404 5.71 14.32 -18.08
N GLN A 405 6.07 13.62 -19.16
CA GLN A 405 5.25 13.50 -20.37
C GLN A 405 3.92 12.77 -20.11
N ASP A 406 3.84 12.00 -19.03
CA ASP A 406 2.66 11.24 -18.65
C ASP A 406 1.71 12.03 -17.78
N LEU A 407 2.07 13.23 -17.30
CA LEU A 407 1.25 14.03 -16.39
C LEU A 407 0.04 14.67 -17.06
N GLU A 408 -0.05 14.64 -18.40
CA GLU A 408 -1.21 15.15 -19.11
C GLU A 408 -2.48 14.38 -18.64
N PRO A 409 -3.56 15.07 -18.23
CA PRO A 409 -4.73 14.46 -17.61
C PRO A 409 -5.30 13.22 -18.30
N SER A 410 -5.45 13.25 -19.62
CA SER A 410 -6.05 12.16 -20.39
C SER A 410 -5.07 10.99 -20.54
N GLU A 411 -3.81 11.26 -20.87
CA GLU A 411 -2.78 10.23 -21.04
C GLU A 411 -2.41 9.59 -19.70
N PHE A 412 -2.32 10.36 -18.61
CA PHE A 412 -2.11 9.84 -17.27
C PHE A 412 -3.21 8.84 -16.90
N THR A 413 -4.47 9.25 -17.05
CA THR A 413 -5.63 8.43 -16.68
C THR A 413 -5.66 7.14 -17.50
N LYS A 414 -5.35 7.22 -18.80
CA LYS A 414 -5.27 6.08 -19.71
C LYS A 414 -4.14 5.11 -19.33
N LYS A 415 -2.95 5.62 -19.00
CA LYS A 415 -1.83 4.76 -18.56
C LYS A 415 -2.10 4.12 -17.19
N LEU A 416 -2.69 4.88 -16.26
CA LEU A 416 -3.12 4.37 -14.96
C LEU A 416 -4.17 3.26 -15.12
N ASP A 417 -5.16 3.48 -15.99
CA ASP A 417 -6.18 2.50 -16.35
C ASP A 417 -5.55 1.20 -16.89
N GLN A 418 -4.62 1.31 -17.85
CA GLN A 418 -3.90 0.16 -18.41
C GLN A 418 -3.07 -0.58 -17.36
N TRP A 419 -2.41 0.15 -16.46
CA TRP A 419 -1.62 -0.44 -15.38
C TRP A 419 -2.48 -1.20 -14.38
N ILE A 420 -3.64 -0.67 -14.00
CA ILE A 420 -4.59 -1.37 -13.12
C ILE A 420 -5.17 -2.58 -13.85
N TYR A 421 -5.59 -2.41 -15.11
CA TYR A 421 -6.17 -3.48 -15.93
C TYR A 421 -5.24 -4.67 -16.10
N ARG A 422 -3.97 -4.45 -16.49
CA ARG A 422 -3.01 -5.55 -16.69
C ARG A 422 -2.69 -6.31 -15.40
N ASN A 423 -2.98 -5.70 -14.26
CA ASN A 423 -2.77 -6.25 -12.92
C ASN A 423 -4.06 -6.77 -12.27
N ALA A 424 -5.18 -6.79 -13.00
CA ALA A 424 -6.47 -7.20 -12.48
C ALA A 424 -6.57 -8.70 -12.10
N GLY A 425 -5.56 -9.52 -12.39
CA GLY A 425 -5.68 -10.99 -12.34
C GLY A 425 -6.55 -11.48 -13.50
N LYS A 426 -6.06 -12.44 -14.29
CA LYS A 426 -6.84 -13.10 -15.34
C LYS A 426 -7.30 -14.45 -14.84
#